data_AF-B6D8S2-F1
#
_entry.id   AF-B6D8S2-F1
#
_cell.length_a   1.000
_cell.length_b   1.000
_cell.length_c   1.000
_cell.angle_alpha   90.00
_cell.angle_beta   90.00
_cell.angle_gamma   90.00
#
_symmetry.space_group_name_H-M   'P 1'
#
loop_
_entity.id
_entity.type
_entity.pdbx_description
1 polymer ?
#
loop_
_entity_poly.entity_id
_entity_poly.type
_entity_poly.pdbx_seq_one_letter_code
_entity_poly.pdbx_strand_id
1 'polypeptide(L)'
;GHCDGIVCLCDCGGNIILCNPAIKELKLLPKSCLPNWGYSDVGIGYDPKSKDYKVQRISCDGEEIYGDRLVFFPPRVEIYNLSTDTWREIKSNCLETEATFLWPEDFEMYWKGICYWLGYEQPKEFESYFDRLEDEKKKTVVFFFDTGDEVFHSILLPD
;
A
#
# COMPACT_ATOMS: atom_id res chain seq x y z
N GLY A 1 -11.27 2.64 -3.08
CA GLY A 1 -11.78 4.01 -3.30
C GLY A 1 -11.59 4.54 -4.72
N HIS A 2 -11.98 5.80 -4.98
CA HIS A 2 -11.76 6.51 -6.25
C HIS A 2 -11.14 7.89 -6.01
N CYS A 3 -10.52 8.47 -7.05
CA CYS A 3 -10.09 9.86 -7.08
C CYS A 3 -10.69 10.53 -8.32
N ASP A 4 -11.54 11.54 -8.14
CA ASP A 4 -12.19 12.28 -9.25
C ASP A 4 -12.90 11.38 -10.29
N GLY A 5 -13.52 10.29 -9.80
CA GLY A 5 -14.20 9.29 -10.62
C GLY A 5 -13.27 8.24 -11.27
N ILE A 6 -11.96 8.35 -11.11
CA ILE A 6 -10.97 7.36 -11.56
C ILE A 6 -10.81 6.30 -10.47
N VAL A 7 -10.98 5.04 -10.84
CA VAL A 7 -10.80 3.87 -9.98
C VAL A 7 -9.46 3.22 -10.29
N CYS A 8 -8.72 2.85 -9.24
CA CYS A 8 -7.49 2.08 -9.36
C CYS A 8 -7.76 0.62 -9.03
N LEU A 9 -7.40 -0.28 -9.94
CA LEU A 9 -7.63 -1.72 -9.84
C LEU A 9 -6.29 -2.45 -9.93
N CYS A 10 -6.13 -3.52 -9.16
CA CYS A 10 -4.98 -4.43 -9.20
C CYS A 10 -5.48 -5.83 -9.56
N ASP A 11 -4.89 -6.48 -10.56
CA ASP A 11 -5.21 -7.88 -10.89
C ASP A 11 -4.33 -8.87 -10.11
N CYS A 12 -4.63 -10.16 -10.21
CA CYS A 12 -3.85 -11.21 -9.54
C CYS A 12 -2.39 -11.31 -10.02
N GLY A 13 -2.05 -10.72 -11.18
CA GLY A 13 -0.70 -10.64 -11.70
C GLY A 13 0.09 -9.41 -11.22
N GLY A 14 -0.53 -8.54 -10.42
CA GLY A 14 0.01 -7.26 -9.97
C GLY A 14 0.01 -6.19 -11.05
N ASN A 15 -0.76 -6.37 -12.13
CA ASN A 15 -0.98 -5.31 -13.10
C ASN A 15 -1.94 -4.28 -12.51
N ILE A 16 -1.58 -3.01 -12.63
CA ILE A 16 -2.39 -1.91 -12.15
C ILE A 16 -3.11 -1.26 -13.33
N ILE A 17 -4.42 -1.13 -13.20
CA ILE A 17 -5.30 -0.57 -14.22
C ILE A 17 -6.04 0.63 -13.63
N LEU A 18 -5.91 1.77 -14.30
CA LEU A 18 -6.77 2.92 -14.05
C LEU A 18 -8.02 2.81 -14.92
N CYS A 19 -9.18 2.93 -14.29
CA CYS A 19 -10.47 2.84 -14.94
C CYS A 19 -11.25 4.14 -14.75
N ASN A 20 -11.65 4.76 -15.85
CA ASN A 20 -12.67 5.81 -15.84
C ASN A 20 -13.99 5.23 -16.37
N PRO A 21 -14.90 4.77 -15.49
CA PRO A 21 -16.14 4.12 -15.90
C PRO A 21 -17.10 5.08 -16.61
N ALA A 22 -17.02 6.39 -16.37
CA ALA A 22 -17.92 7.37 -16.96
C ALA A 22 -17.72 7.50 -18.47
N ILE A 23 -16.48 7.37 -18.94
CA ILE A 23 -16.11 7.43 -20.37
C ILE A 23 -15.69 6.08 -20.94
N LYS A 24 -15.71 5.01 -20.12
CA LYS A 24 -15.36 3.62 -20.49
C LYS A 24 -13.92 3.49 -20.99
N GLU A 25 -13.01 4.24 -20.37
CA GLU A 25 -11.58 4.18 -20.69
C GLU A 25 -10.81 3.41 -19.61
N LEU A 26 -9.85 2.62 -20.07
CA LEU A 26 -8.93 1.86 -19.26
C LEU A 26 -7.50 2.25 -19.64
N LYS A 27 -6.64 2.46 -18.64
CA LYS A 27 -5.20 2.61 -18.83
C LYS A 27 -4.49 1.56 -18.01
N LEU A 28 -3.82 0.64 -18.70
CA LEU A 28 -2.84 -0.25 -18.07
C LEU A 28 -1.59 0.57 -17.73
N LEU A 29 -1.15 0.51 -16.47
CA LEU A 29 0.08 1.18 -16.04
C LEU A 29 1.31 0.38 -16.47
N PRO A 30 2.46 1.03 -16.67
CA PRO A 30 3.72 0.33 -16.91
C PRO A 30 4.08 -0.56 -15.73
N LYS A 31 4.99 -1.51 -15.97
CA LYS A 31 5.44 -2.45 -14.94
C LYS A 31 6.08 -1.69 -13.76
N SER A 32 5.70 -2.12 -12.56
CA SER A 32 6.32 -1.73 -11.28
C SER A 32 7.85 -1.80 -11.33
N CYS A 33 8.51 -0.91 -10.58
CA CYS A 33 9.96 -0.99 -10.37
C CYS A 33 10.33 -1.98 -9.25
N LEU A 34 9.36 -2.33 -8.42
CA LEU A 34 9.49 -3.35 -7.37
C LEU A 34 9.15 -4.74 -7.90
N PRO A 35 9.77 -5.80 -7.34
CA PRO A 35 9.32 -7.15 -7.63
C PRO A 35 7.87 -7.36 -7.17
N ASN A 36 7.17 -8.29 -7.82
CA ASN A 36 5.84 -8.72 -7.40
C ASN A 36 5.94 -10.14 -6.83
N TRP A 37 6.23 -10.24 -5.54
CA TRP A 37 6.44 -11.51 -4.84
C TRP A 37 5.21 -12.00 -4.07
N GLY A 38 4.15 -11.19 -3.99
CA GLY A 38 2.96 -11.54 -3.22
C GLY A 38 1.83 -10.55 -3.41
N TYR A 39 1.04 -10.37 -2.36
CA TYR A 39 -0.05 -9.41 -2.33
C TYR A 39 0.50 -7.98 -2.36
N SER A 40 -0.22 -7.08 -3.03
CA SER A 40 0.09 -5.66 -3.02
C SER A 40 -1.21 -4.88 -3.02
N ASP A 41 -1.26 -3.87 -2.18
CA ASP A 41 -2.38 -2.95 -2.17
C ASP A 41 -2.04 -1.68 -2.95
N VAL A 42 -3.08 -1.04 -3.49
CA VAL A 42 -2.98 0.13 -4.37
C VAL A 42 -3.96 1.22 -3.97
N GLY A 43 -3.48 2.46 -3.97
CA GLY A 43 -4.32 3.64 -3.83
C GLY A 43 -4.11 4.63 -4.96
N ILE A 44 -5.10 5.49 -5.17
CA ILE A 44 -5.02 6.60 -6.12
C ILE A 44 -5.42 7.91 -5.45
N GLY A 45 -4.63 8.94 -5.72
CA GLY A 45 -4.94 10.29 -5.26
C GLY A 45 -4.36 11.36 -6.18
N TYR A 46 -4.98 12.53 -6.15
CA TYR A 46 -4.50 13.71 -6.84
C TYR A 46 -3.59 14.50 -5.90
N ASP A 47 -2.44 14.95 -6.40
CA ASP A 47 -1.53 15.87 -5.70
C ASP A 47 -1.79 17.30 -6.18
N PRO A 48 -2.40 18.16 -5.35
CA PRO A 48 -2.64 19.56 -5.72
C PRO A 48 -1.36 20.38 -5.95
N LYS A 49 -0.21 20.00 -5.37
CA LYS A 49 1.06 20.72 -5.48
C LYS A 49 1.68 20.52 -6.86
N SER A 50 1.86 19.25 -7.26
CA SER A 50 2.38 18.91 -8.60
C SER A 50 1.30 18.93 -9.70
N LYS A 51 0.03 18.99 -9.33
CA LYS A 51 -1.14 18.89 -10.22
C LYS A 51 -1.18 17.58 -11.01
N ASP A 52 -0.77 16.49 -10.36
CA ASP A 52 -0.64 15.18 -10.97
C ASP A 52 -1.46 14.14 -10.23
N TYR A 53 -1.89 13.11 -10.94
CA TYR A 53 -2.42 11.91 -10.31
C TYR A 53 -1.28 10.98 -9.94
N LYS A 54 -1.33 10.51 -8.70
CA LYS A 54 -0.37 9.58 -8.14
C LYS A 54 -1.07 8.29 -7.78
N VAL A 55 -0.46 7.17 -8.15
CA VAL A 55 -0.87 5.84 -7.69
C VAL A 55 0.19 5.34 -6.73
N GLN A 56 -0.23 4.95 -5.53
CA GLN A 56 0.63 4.32 -4.54
C GLN A 56 0.46 2.81 -4.69
N ARG A 57 1.57 2.08 -4.75
CA ARG A 57 1.57 0.61 -4.60
C ARG A 57 2.40 0.25 -3.39
N ILE A 58 1.81 -0.54 -2.51
CA ILE A 58 2.44 -1.04 -1.29
C ILE A 58 2.72 -2.53 -1.53
N SER A 59 4.00 -2.85 -1.70
CA SER A 59 4.49 -4.20 -2.01
C SER A 59 4.83 -4.94 -0.73
N CYS A 60 4.31 -6.15 -0.59
CA CYS A 60 4.84 -7.13 0.36
C CYS A 60 5.90 -7.97 -0.35
N ASP A 61 7.15 -7.81 0.09
CA ASP A 61 8.28 -8.60 -0.41
C ASP A 61 8.31 -10.02 0.20
N GLY A 62 7.27 -10.39 0.97
CA GLY A 62 7.06 -11.74 1.48
C GLY A 62 7.67 -11.98 2.85
N GLU A 63 7.96 -13.25 3.12
CA GLU A 63 8.45 -13.77 4.39
C GLU A 63 9.48 -14.88 4.15
N GLU A 64 10.37 -15.08 5.11
CA GLU A 64 11.40 -16.11 5.07
C GLU A 64 11.35 -16.97 6.34
N ILE A 65 11.55 -18.28 6.17
CA ILE A 65 11.52 -19.27 7.25
C ILE A 65 12.95 -19.66 7.63
N TYR A 66 13.31 -19.41 8.89
CA TYR A 66 14.61 -19.72 9.48
C TYR A 66 14.46 -20.78 10.57
N GLY A 67 14.51 -22.05 10.16
CA GLY A 67 14.16 -23.16 11.06
C GLY A 67 12.66 -23.15 11.30
N ASP A 68 12.24 -22.99 12.55
CA ASP A 68 10.82 -22.82 12.89
C ASP A 68 10.39 -21.34 12.78
N ARG A 69 11.32 -20.40 12.96
CA ARG A 69 11.04 -18.96 13.00
C ARG A 69 10.61 -18.41 11.65
N LEU A 70 9.59 -17.56 11.65
CA LEU A 70 9.10 -16.83 10.50
C LEU A 70 9.50 -15.36 10.60
N VAL A 71 10.13 -14.79 9.56
CA VAL A 71 10.58 -13.40 9.53
C VAL A 71 9.97 -12.68 8.32
N PHE A 72 9.36 -11.52 8.56
CA PHE A 72 8.74 -10.70 7.51
C PHE A 72 9.72 -9.68 6.93
N PHE A 73 9.58 -9.40 5.64
CA PHE A 73 10.25 -8.27 5.01
C PHE A 73 9.44 -6.98 5.19
N PRO A 74 10.09 -5.81 5.30
CA PRO A 74 9.40 -4.54 5.47
C PRO A 74 8.53 -4.17 4.24
N PRO A 75 7.43 -3.42 4.43
CA PRO A 75 6.61 -2.93 3.33
C PRO A 75 7.39 -2.00 2.38
N ARG A 76 7.46 -2.41 1.11
CA ARG A 76 7.89 -1.63 -0.08
C ARG A 76 6.85 -0.59 -0.46
N VAL A 77 7.21 0.67 -0.75
CA VAL A 77 6.27 1.60 -1.38
C VAL A 77 6.86 2.21 -2.64
N GLU A 78 6.08 2.20 -3.72
CA GLU A 78 6.37 2.96 -4.92
C GLU A 78 5.20 3.86 -5.31
N ILE A 79 5.54 4.95 -5.98
CA ILE A 79 4.61 5.93 -6.51
C ILE A 79 4.75 5.97 -8.02
N TYR A 80 3.62 5.86 -8.70
CA TYR A 80 3.49 6.15 -10.11
C TYR A 80 2.96 7.56 -10.29
N ASN A 81 3.63 8.32 -11.14
CA ASN A 81 3.22 9.65 -11.58
C ASN A 81 2.56 9.54 -12.96
N LEU A 82 1.31 9.96 -13.08
CA LEU A 82 0.57 9.89 -14.34
C LEU A 82 1.17 10.81 -15.41
N SER A 83 1.65 11.99 -15.02
CA SER A 83 2.24 12.97 -15.93
C SER A 83 3.53 12.49 -16.61
N THR A 84 4.35 11.70 -15.93
CA THR A 84 5.63 11.21 -16.44
C THR A 84 5.58 9.75 -16.89
N ASP A 85 4.48 9.03 -16.61
CA ASP A 85 4.30 7.61 -16.89
C ASP A 85 5.40 6.73 -16.27
N THR A 86 5.85 7.06 -15.06
CA THR A 86 6.99 6.40 -14.40
C THR A 86 6.69 6.02 -12.96
N TRP A 87 7.24 4.89 -12.53
CA TRP A 87 7.32 4.46 -11.13
C TRP A 87 8.61 4.95 -10.47
N ARG A 88 8.54 5.17 -9.16
CA ARG A 88 9.71 5.30 -8.29
C ARG A 88 9.42 4.77 -6.89
N GLU A 89 10.39 4.11 -6.31
CA GLU A 89 10.34 3.72 -4.91
C GLU A 89 10.53 4.94 -4.00
N ILE A 90 9.80 4.97 -2.88
CA ILE A 90 10.00 5.93 -1.80
C ILE A 90 10.33 5.19 -0.51
N LYS A 91 11.07 5.86 0.38
CA LYS A 91 11.32 5.32 1.72
C LYS A 91 10.09 5.55 2.58
N SER A 92 9.44 4.47 2.98
CA SER A 92 8.30 4.53 3.91
C SER A 92 8.77 4.41 5.35
N ASN A 93 9.36 5.49 5.88
CA ASN A 93 9.87 5.51 7.26
C ASN A 93 8.76 5.43 8.34
N CYS A 94 7.49 5.37 7.92
CA CYS A 94 6.32 5.45 8.80
C CYS A 94 5.49 4.16 8.82
N LEU A 95 5.92 3.12 8.10
CA LEU A 95 5.25 1.80 8.07
C LEU A 95 5.99 0.75 8.91
N GLU A 96 6.92 1.18 9.76
CA GLU A 96 7.62 0.30 10.70
C GLU A 96 7.79 0.99 12.06
N THR A 97 7.72 0.19 13.12
CA THR A 97 8.16 0.56 14.47
C THR A 97 9.42 -0.23 14.81
N GLU A 98 9.92 -0.13 16.04
CA GLU A 98 11.02 -1.01 16.48
C GLU A 98 10.61 -2.50 16.40
N ALA A 99 9.39 -2.84 16.80
CA ALA A 99 8.94 -4.23 16.97
C ALA A 99 7.99 -4.76 15.88
N THR A 100 7.36 -3.88 15.11
CA THR A 100 6.25 -4.24 14.21
C THR A 100 6.38 -3.59 12.84
N PHE A 101 5.72 -4.21 11.86
CA PHE A 101 5.37 -3.57 10.59
C PHE A 101 3.91 -3.15 10.61
N LEU A 102 3.64 -2.08 9.87
CA LEU A 102 2.30 -1.55 9.68
C LEU A 102 1.91 -1.79 8.21
N TRP A 103 0.83 -2.52 8.01
CA TRP A 103 0.39 -3.02 6.71
C TRP A 103 -0.94 -2.39 6.30
N PRO A 104 -0.95 -1.38 5.42
CA PRO A 104 -2.16 -0.96 4.73
C PRO A 104 -2.60 -2.05 3.76
N GLU A 105 -3.90 -2.39 3.75
CA GLU A 105 -4.44 -3.46 2.90
C GLU A 105 -5.66 -3.04 2.10
N ASP A 106 -6.56 -2.25 2.67
CA ASP A 106 -7.83 -1.92 2.04
C ASP A 106 -7.88 -0.43 1.72
N PHE A 107 -7.66 -0.07 0.44
CA PHE A 107 -7.80 1.32 0.01
C PHE A 107 -9.26 1.79 0.07
N GLU A 108 -9.55 2.60 1.07
CA GLU A 108 -10.89 3.09 1.34
C GLU A 108 -11.25 4.23 0.40
N MET A 109 -10.53 5.36 0.50
CA MET A 109 -10.92 6.59 -0.18
C MET A 109 -9.78 7.58 -0.36
N TYR A 110 -10.01 8.53 -1.26
CA TYR A 110 -9.22 9.74 -1.38
C TYR A 110 -10.07 10.96 -1.03
N TRP A 111 -9.49 11.91 -0.30
CA TRP A 111 -10.12 13.19 -0.01
C TRP A 111 -9.09 14.30 0.14
N LYS A 112 -9.21 15.33 -0.71
CA LYS A 112 -8.46 16.59 -0.63
C LYS A 112 -6.94 16.42 -0.43
N GLY A 113 -6.30 15.60 -1.26
CA GLY A 113 -4.86 15.36 -1.21
C GLY A 113 -4.46 14.21 -0.29
N ILE A 114 -5.39 13.56 0.41
CA ILE A 114 -5.09 12.47 1.33
C ILE A 114 -5.74 11.18 0.83
N CYS A 115 -4.94 10.12 0.71
CA CYS A 115 -5.42 8.75 0.48
C CYS A 115 -5.55 8.03 1.83
N TYR A 116 -6.58 7.20 2.01
CA TYR A 116 -6.87 6.50 3.26
C TYR A 116 -6.96 5.00 3.05
N TRP A 117 -6.42 4.24 3.99
CA TRP A 117 -6.51 2.79 4.04
C TRP A 117 -6.88 2.29 5.41
N LEU A 118 -7.53 1.13 5.45
CA LEU A 118 -7.50 0.25 6.60
C LEU A 118 -6.36 -0.76 6.46
N GLY A 119 -5.93 -1.28 7.60
CA GLY A 119 -4.92 -2.31 7.66
C GLY A 119 -4.62 -2.70 9.10
N TYR A 120 -3.43 -3.24 9.35
CA TYR A 120 -3.08 -3.71 10.68
C TYR A 120 -1.61 -3.53 11.05
N GLU A 121 -1.34 -3.64 12.33
CA GLU A 121 -0.01 -3.82 12.90
C GLU A 121 0.31 -5.33 13.04
N GLN A 122 1.53 -5.72 12.66
CA GLN A 122 2.02 -7.11 12.75
C GLN A 122 3.44 -7.17 13.31
N PRO A 123 3.77 -8.14 14.19
CA PRO A 123 5.15 -8.44 14.56
C PRO A 123 6.06 -8.69 13.35
N LYS A 124 7.32 -8.27 13.44
CA LYS A 124 8.33 -8.51 12.38
C LYS A 124 8.72 -9.98 12.25
N GLU A 125 8.50 -10.77 13.31
CA GLU A 125 8.82 -12.18 13.36
C GLU A 125 7.90 -12.93 14.31
N PHE A 126 7.79 -14.24 14.06
CA PHE A 126 7.10 -15.20 14.93
C PHE A 126 8.03 -16.38 15.17
N GLU A 127 7.97 -16.98 16.36
CA GLU A 127 8.77 -18.16 16.71
C GLU A 127 8.41 -19.38 15.83
N SER A 128 7.16 -19.45 15.38
CA SER A 128 6.70 -20.43 14.41
C SER A 128 5.61 -19.91 13.47
N TYR A 129 5.41 -20.61 12.35
CA TYR A 129 4.25 -20.37 11.48
C TYR A 129 2.91 -20.54 12.21
N PHE A 130 2.83 -21.45 13.18
CA PHE A 130 1.60 -21.67 13.95
C PHE A 130 1.30 -20.51 14.90
N ASP A 131 2.32 -19.90 15.51
CA ASP A 131 2.13 -18.72 16.37
C ASP A 131 1.51 -17.53 15.62
N ARG A 132 1.83 -17.39 14.32
CA ARG A 132 1.17 -16.40 13.46
C ARG A 132 -0.32 -16.68 13.29
N LEU A 133 -0.72 -17.95 13.16
CA LEU A 133 -2.13 -18.32 12.99
C LEU A 133 -2.93 -18.11 14.28
N GLU A 134 -2.27 -18.23 15.44
CA GLU A 134 -2.85 -17.99 16.76
C GLU A 134 -2.87 -16.51 17.16
N ASP A 135 -2.26 -15.62 16.36
CA ASP A 135 -2.31 -14.17 16.58
C ASP A 135 -3.69 -13.61 16.24
N GLU A 136 -4.65 -13.82 17.15
CA GLU A 136 -6.05 -13.44 17.00
C GLU A 136 -6.26 -11.90 17.07
N LYS A 137 -5.24 -11.11 17.41
CA LYS A 137 -5.37 -9.65 17.67
C LYS A 137 -4.42 -8.80 16.83
N LYS A 138 -4.59 -8.86 15.51
CA LYS A 138 -4.10 -7.80 14.64
C LYS A 138 -4.79 -6.49 15.01
N LYS A 139 -4.03 -5.54 15.56
CA LYS A 139 -4.56 -4.20 15.86
C LYS A 139 -4.88 -3.50 14.55
N THR A 140 -6.13 -3.09 14.39
CA THR A 140 -6.55 -2.35 13.20
C THR A 140 -5.97 -0.94 13.23
N VAL A 141 -5.45 -0.51 12.09
CA VAL A 141 -4.79 0.78 11.93
C VAL A 141 -5.43 1.51 10.75
N VAL A 142 -5.71 2.80 10.94
CA VAL A 142 -6.06 3.69 9.84
C VAL A 142 -4.77 4.32 9.33
N PHE A 143 -4.50 4.13 8.05
CA PHE A 143 -3.39 4.78 7.36
C PHE A 143 -3.88 5.92 6.51
N PHE A 144 -3.07 6.95 6.41
CA PHE A 144 -3.30 8.00 5.44
C PHE A 144 -2.00 8.51 4.83
N PHE A 145 -2.06 8.78 3.53
CA PHE A 145 -0.92 9.23 2.74
C PHE A 145 -1.20 10.62 2.22
N ASP A 146 -0.32 11.57 2.53
CA ASP A 146 -0.35 12.90 1.93
C ASP A 146 0.25 12.83 0.53
N THR A 147 -0.55 13.07 -0.51
CA THR A 147 -0.09 12.99 -1.90
C THR A 147 0.86 14.12 -2.27
N GLY A 148 0.85 15.24 -1.54
CA GLY A 148 1.70 16.39 -1.81
C GLY A 148 3.07 16.29 -1.15
N ASP A 149 3.13 15.86 0.10
CA ASP A 149 4.40 15.64 0.82
C ASP A 149 4.95 14.22 0.67
N GLU A 150 4.13 13.29 0.19
CA GLU A 150 4.47 11.88 -0.04
C GLU A 150 4.89 11.14 1.22
N VAL A 151 4.14 11.37 2.29
CA VAL A 151 4.39 10.80 3.62
C VAL A 151 3.19 9.99 4.08
N PHE A 152 3.47 8.81 4.65
CA PHE A 152 2.48 8.00 5.35
C PHE A 152 2.36 8.44 6.80
N HIS A 153 1.14 8.35 7.30
CA HIS A 153 0.80 8.49 8.71
C HIS A 153 -0.15 7.36 9.10
N SER A 154 -0.21 7.07 10.39
CA SER A 154 -1.03 6.00 10.93
C SER A 154 -1.64 6.41 12.27
N ILE A 155 -2.84 5.90 12.53
CA ILE A 155 -3.54 6.03 13.82
C ILE A 155 -4.09 4.65 14.18
N LEU A 156 -3.75 4.16 15.37
CA LEU A 156 -4.33 2.93 15.92
C LEU A 156 -5.80 3.16 16.23
N LEU A 157 -6.66 2.21 15.86
CA LEU A 157 -8.04 2.23 16.31
C LEU A 157 -8.15 1.86 17.80
N PRO A 158 -9.18 2.36 18.51
CA PRO A 158 -9.48 1.91 19.87
C PRO A 158 -9.82 0.42 19.93
N ASP A 159 -9.53 -0.21 21.06
CA ASP A 159 -9.93 -1.59 21.39
C ASP A 159 -11.45 -1.74 21.60
#